data_AF-A0A535AB35-F1
#
_entry.id   AF-A0A535AB35-F1
#
_cell.length_a   1.000
_cell.length_b   1.000
_cell.length_c   1.000
_cell.angle_alpha   90.00
_cell.angle_beta   90.00
_cell.angle_gamma   90.00
#
_symmetry.space_group_name_H-M   'P 1'
#
loop_
_entity.id
_entity.type
_entity.pdbx_description
1 polymer ?
#
loop_
_entity_poly.entity_id
_entity_poly.type
_entity_poly.pdbx_seq_one_letter_code
_entity_poly.pdbx_strand_id
1 'polypeptide(L)'
;MAVVGARPATRIGVFGRRAPSHPRRARQVHRRGAGRPGTARRALRRARTTSISSLLVAITAAAGLCVLYLGQSTHVAAMGYEIDSLQSRLAGLEAQQQRLIVQIGEARSPSVIEERAQYRLHLVPIDPSRVVFAPSSSDPSH
;
A
#
# COMPACT_ATOMS: atom_id res chain seq x y z
N MET A 1 -21.16 -27.47 11.65
CA MET A 1 -19.70 -27.51 11.61
C MET A 1 -19.16 -26.51 12.62
N ALA A 2 -18.24 -26.97 13.46
CA ALA A 2 -17.76 -26.29 14.66
C ALA A 2 -16.45 -25.51 14.41
N VAL A 3 -16.02 -24.82 15.48
CA VAL A 3 -14.63 -24.45 15.85
C VAL A 3 -14.07 -23.21 15.12
N VAL A 4 -13.40 -22.23 15.74
CA VAL A 4 -13.07 -21.76 17.11
C VAL A 4 -12.79 -20.24 16.94
N GLY A 5 -12.80 -19.35 17.92
CA GLY A 5 -12.71 -19.43 19.37
C GLY A 5 -11.74 -18.35 19.84
N ALA A 6 -11.96 -17.86 21.06
CA ALA A 6 -11.04 -17.12 21.93
C ALA A 6 -10.60 -15.71 21.44
N ARG A 7 -10.51 -14.67 22.28
CA ARG A 7 -10.59 -14.50 23.74
C ARG A 7 -10.72 -12.99 24.06
N PRO A 8 -10.98 -12.61 25.32
CA PRO A 8 -11.78 -11.45 25.69
C PRO A 8 -11.01 -10.13 25.81
N ALA A 9 -11.73 -9.04 25.57
CA ALA A 9 -11.35 -7.69 25.95
C ALA A 9 -11.38 -7.55 27.48
N THR A 10 -10.20 -7.41 28.08
CA THR A 10 -10.03 -6.99 29.48
C THR A 10 -10.45 -5.53 29.60
N ARG A 11 -11.68 -5.32 30.09
CA ARG A 11 -12.19 -4.02 30.54
C ARG A 11 -11.31 -3.52 31.68
N ILE A 12 -10.67 -2.37 31.46
CA ILE A 12 -10.02 -1.58 32.50
C ILE A 12 -11.13 -1.08 33.43
N GLY A 13 -11.19 -1.66 34.64
CA GLY A 13 -12.06 -1.23 35.72
C GLY A 13 -11.67 0.17 36.19
N VAL A 14 -12.36 1.17 35.68
CA VAL A 14 -12.51 2.49 36.31
C VAL A 14 -13.65 2.37 37.32
N PHE A 15 -13.51 3.05 38.46
CA PHE A 15 -14.43 3.17 39.61
C PHE A 15 -14.11 2.34 40.85
N GLY A 16 -13.63 3.05 41.87
CA GLY A 16 -13.51 2.55 43.22
C GLY A 16 -12.92 3.55 44.21
N ARG A 17 -13.23 4.86 44.06
CA ARG A 17 -12.98 5.84 45.14
C ARG A 17 -13.90 5.49 46.31
N ARG A 18 -13.36 4.85 47.34
CA ARG A 18 -13.92 4.87 48.69
C ARG A 18 -12.82 5.33 49.65
N ALA A 19 -13.10 6.44 50.31
CA ALA A 19 -12.29 7.02 51.35
C ALA A 19 -12.16 6.07 52.55
N PRO A 20 -11.05 6.19 53.31
CA PRO A 20 -11.11 6.00 54.75
C PRO A 20 -10.84 7.35 55.44
N SER A 21 -11.88 7.90 56.02
CA SER A 21 -11.80 8.85 57.13
C SER A 21 -11.53 8.07 58.42
N HIS A 22 -10.30 8.11 58.93
CA HIS A 22 -10.06 7.89 60.37
C HIS A 22 -8.93 8.78 60.89
N PRO A 23 -9.18 9.55 61.97
CA PRO A 23 -8.18 10.40 62.59
C PRO A 23 -7.32 9.61 63.59
N ARG A 24 -6.09 10.10 63.77
CA ARG A 24 -5.26 10.09 64.99
C ARG A 24 -5.58 9.00 66.04
N ARG A 25 -4.61 8.11 66.26
CA ARG A 25 -4.03 7.96 67.59
C ARG A 25 -2.60 7.46 67.53
N ALA A 26 -1.78 8.16 68.31
CA ALA A 26 -0.37 7.93 68.50
C ALA A 26 -0.12 6.55 69.10
N ARG A 27 0.95 5.90 68.64
CA ARG A 27 1.79 5.14 69.55
C ARG A 27 3.24 5.38 69.20
N GLN A 28 3.88 6.15 70.07
CA GLN A 28 5.32 6.23 70.19
C GLN A 28 5.92 4.82 70.14
N VAL A 29 6.87 4.63 69.25
CA VAL A 29 7.99 3.72 69.49
C VAL A 29 9.23 4.56 69.31
N HIS A 30 9.76 5.02 70.44
CA HIS A 30 11.16 5.43 70.54
C HIS A 30 12.02 4.20 70.21
N ARG A 31 12.47 4.10 68.97
CA ARG A 31 13.71 3.41 68.66
C ARG A 31 14.71 4.46 68.23
N ARG A 32 15.48 4.91 69.23
CA ARG A 32 16.85 5.42 69.04
C ARG A 32 17.64 4.29 68.38
N GLY A 33 17.58 4.24 67.05
CA GLY A 33 18.43 3.42 66.22
C GLY A 33 19.36 4.36 65.48
N ALA A 34 20.52 4.60 66.07
CA ALA A 34 21.62 5.28 65.44
C ALA A 34 21.96 4.63 64.08
N GLY A 35 22.15 5.46 63.06
CA GLY A 35 23.07 5.22 61.95
C GLY A 35 22.89 3.94 61.12
N ARG A 36 22.09 4.02 60.06
CA ARG A 36 22.52 3.46 58.77
C ARG A 36 22.41 4.54 57.68
N PRO A 37 23.46 5.37 57.48
CA PRO A 37 23.51 6.35 56.39
C PRO A 37 23.64 5.72 54.98
N GLY A 38 23.52 4.39 54.85
CA GLY A 38 23.71 3.67 53.60
C GLY A 38 22.46 3.48 52.73
N THR A 39 21.24 3.54 53.30
CA THR A 39 20.01 3.22 52.56
C THR A 39 19.42 4.42 51.81
N ALA A 40 19.49 5.63 52.39
CA ALA A 40 19.06 6.86 51.71
C ALA A 40 19.94 7.20 50.49
N ARG A 41 21.27 7.00 50.61
CA ARG A 41 22.21 7.16 49.48
C ARG A 41 21.97 6.12 48.38
N ARG A 42 21.58 4.89 48.72
CA ARG A 42 21.20 3.86 47.73
C ARG A 42 19.86 4.16 47.06
N ALA A 43 18.87 4.68 47.77
CA ALA A 43 17.57 5.06 47.19
C ALA A 43 17.70 6.22 46.18
N LEU A 44 18.50 7.25 46.51
CA LEU A 44 18.80 8.35 45.59
C LEU A 44 19.64 7.88 44.38
N ARG A 45 20.63 7.00 44.58
CA ARG A 45 21.36 6.38 43.46
C ARG A 45 20.46 5.52 42.58
N ARG A 46 19.55 4.75 43.16
CA ARG A 46 18.56 3.95 42.42
C ARG A 46 17.64 4.86 41.61
N ALA A 47 17.08 5.91 42.21
CA ALA A 47 16.27 6.90 41.51
C ALA A 47 17.03 7.55 40.33
N ARG A 48 18.30 7.91 40.52
CA ARG A 48 19.15 8.47 39.45
C ARG A 48 19.43 7.47 38.33
N THR A 49 19.66 6.19 38.66
CA THR A 49 19.80 5.12 37.64
C THR A 49 18.48 4.78 36.97
N THR A 50 17.33 4.92 37.65
CA THR A 50 16.02 4.76 37.02
C THR A 50 15.77 5.89 36.04
N SER A 51 16.20 7.13 36.34
CA SER A 51 16.10 8.26 35.41
C SER A 51 16.98 8.08 34.18
N ILE A 52 18.21 7.58 34.33
CA ILE A 52 19.10 7.29 33.19
C ILE A 52 18.56 6.10 32.38
N SER A 53 18.08 5.06 33.05
CA SER A 53 17.46 3.90 32.39
C SER A 53 16.20 4.29 31.64
N SER A 54 15.32 5.10 32.23
CA SER A 54 14.12 5.59 31.54
C SER A 54 14.44 6.51 30.38
N LEU A 55 15.50 7.32 30.49
CA LEU A 55 15.95 8.19 29.41
C LEU A 55 16.55 7.37 28.25
N LEU A 56 17.34 6.34 28.57
CA LEU A 56 17.82 5.39 27.57
C LEU A 56 16.65 4.67 26.88
N VAL A 57 15.69 4.12 27.64
CA VAL A 57 14.50 3.47 27.07
C VAL A 57 13.71 4.43 26.17
N ALA A 58 13.55 5.70 26.57
CA ALA A 58 12.89 6.70 25.75
C ALA A 58 13.66 6.99 24.44
N ILE A 59 14.99 7.08 24.50
CA ILE A 59 15.83 7.24 23.30
C ILE A 59 15.71 6.02 22.39
N THR A 60 15.79 4.79 22.93
CA THR A 60 15.68 3.58 22.11
C THR A 60 14.28 3.44 21.51
N ALA A 61 13.22 3.80 22.25
CA ALA A 61 11.85 3.81 21.74
C ALA A 61 11.66 4.86 20.62
N ALA A 62 12.19 6.07 20.81
CA ALA A 62 12.15 7.11 19.78
C ALA A 62 12.94 6.72 18.52
N ALA A 63 14.14 6.14 18.69
CA ALA A 63 14.93 5.62 17.60
C ALA A 63 14.22 4.47 16.87
N GLY A 64 13.62 3.54 17.60
CA GLY A 64 12.83 2.44 17.04
C GLY A 64 11.61 2.94 16.26
N LEU A 65 10.92 3.95 16.79
CA LEU A 65 9.78 4.58 16.10
C LEU A 65 10.22 5.29 14.81
N CYS A 66 11.38 5.96 14.84
CA CYS A 66 11.96 6.61 13.67
C CYS A 66 12.34 5.59 12.58
N VAL A 67 12.94 4.46 12.96
CA VAL A 67 13.26 3.36 12.03
C VAL A 67 11.99 2.71 11.47
N LEU A 68 10.96 2.48 12.30
CA LEU A 68 9.66 1.97 11.85
C LEU A 68 8.99 2.91 10.83
N TYR A 69 9.04 4.21 11.09
CA TYR A 69 8.50 5.24 10.19
C TYR A 69 9.27 5.30 8.87
N LEU A 70 10.60 5.18 8.92
CA LEU A 70 11.44 5.11 7.73
C LEU A 70 11.17 3.83 6.92
N GLY A 71 10.95 2.69 7.61
CA GLY A 71 10.55 1.43 7.00
C GLY A 71 9.23 1.52 6.23
N GLN A 72 8.22 2.22 6.78
CA GLN A 72 6.98 2.49 6.04
C GLN A 72 7.23 3.32 4.77
N SER A 73 8.18 4.25 4.80
CA SER A 73 8.55 5.06 3.63
C SER A 73 9.23 4.21 2.54
N THR A 74 9.98 3.16 2.90
CA THR A 74 10.60 2.25 1.92
C THR A 74 9.60 1.37 1.17
N HIS A 75 8.50 0.98 1.82
CA HIS A 75 7.43 0.22 1.15
C HIS A 75 6.70 1.07 0.10
N VAL A 76 6.54 2.38 0.35
CA VAL A 76 5.94 3.30 -0.62
C VAL A 76 6.86 3.52 -1.82
N ALA A 77 8.18 3.62 -1.61
CA ALA A 77 9.15 3.74 -2.70
C ALA A 77 9.17 2.48 -3.59
N ALA A 78 9.15 1.28 -2.98
CA ALA A 78 9.09 0.02 -3.72
C ALA A 78 7.81 -0.08 -4.58
N MET A 79 6.65 0.24 -4.01
CA MET A 79 5.40 0.30 -4.79
C MET A 79 5.45 1.38 -5.89
N GLY A 80 6.10 2.52 -5.63
CA GLY A 80 6.29 3.57 -6.65
C GLY A 80 7.07 3.07 -7.86
N TYR A 81 8.15 2.30 -7.64
CA TYR A 81 8.92 1.69 -8.73
C TYR A 81 8.12 0.62 -9.48
N GLU A 82 7.32 -0.18 -8.78
CA GLU A 82 6.44 -1.16 -9.43
C GLU A 82 5.40 -0.47 -10.32
N ILE A 83 4.77 0.61 -9.83
CA ILE A 83 3.81 1.41 -10.60
C ILE A 83 4.48 2.01 -11.84
N ASP A 84 5.65 2.64 -11.69
CA ASP A 84 6.39 3.23 -12.80
C ASP A 84 6.76 2.17 -13.86
N SER A 85 7.20 1.00 -13.41
CA SER A 85 7.52 -0.13 -14.31
C SER A 85 6.30 -0.62 -15.09
N LEU A 86 5.13 -0.67 -14.45
CA LEU A 86 3.87 -1.08 -15.07
C LEU A 86 3.38 -0.02 -16.06
N GLN A 87 3.49 1.26 -15.72
CA GLN A 87 3.14 2.38 -16.61
C GLN A 87 4.02 2.39 -17.86
N SER A 88 5.32 2.18 -17.69
CA SER A 88 6.26 2.05 -18.82
C SER A 88 5.89 0.91 -19.76
N ARG A 89 5.49 -0.25 -19.20
CA ARG A 89 5.01 -1.40 -20.00
C ARG A 89 3.73 -1.09 -20.76
N LEU A 90 2.76 -0.42 -20.13
CA LEU A 90 1.51 -0.03 -20.78
C LEU A 90 1.77 0.92 -21.94
N ALA A 91 2.57 1.97 -21.74
CA ALA A 91 2.94 2.90 -22.80
C ALA A 91 3.65 2.19 -23.98
N GLY A 92 4.51 1.20 -23.66
CA GLY A 92 5.15 0.36 -24.68
C GLY A 92 4.16 -0.46 -25.50
N LEU A 93 3.15 -1.04 -24.86
CA LEU A 93 2.10 -1.82 -25.54
C LEU A 93 1.17 -0.94 -26.39
N GLU A 94 0.78 0.22 -25.88
CA GLU A 94 -0.05 1.19 -26.62
C GLU A 94 0.68 1.67 -27.88
N ALA A 95 1.98 1.96 -27.78
CA ALA A 95 2.79 2.32 -28.94
C ALA A 95 2.88 1.19 -29.97
N GLN A 96 2.96 -0.08 -29.52
CA GLN A 96 2.94 -1.24 -30.43
C GLN A 96 1.59 -1.38 -31.13
N GLN A 97 0.50 -1.24 -30.39
CA GLN A 97 -0.85 -1.28 -30.94
C GLN A 97 -1.04 -0.19 -32.00
N GLN A 98 -0.61 1.04 -31.72
CA GLN A 98 -0.73 2.13 -32.68
C GLN A 98 0.07 1.88 -33.96
N ARG A 99 1.29 1.33 -33.83
CA ARG A 99 2.10 0.91 -35.00
C ARG A 99 1.40 -0.16 -35.82
N LEU A 100 0.82 -1.17 -35.16
CA LEU A 100 0.08 -2.25 -35.83
C LEU A 100 -1.15 -1.72 -36.57
N ILE A 101 -1.89 -0.78 -35.96
CA ILE A 101 -3.06 -0.14 -36.60
C ILE A 101 -2.64 0.57 -37.88
N VAL A 102 -1.54 1.33 -37.85
CA VAL A 102 -1.01 2.02 -39.03
C VAL A 102 -0.61 1.00 -40.10
N GLN A 103 0.14 -0.05 -39.74
CA GLN A 103 0.54 -1.10 -40.69
C GLN A 103 -0.65 -1.82 -41.33
N ILE A 104 -1.69 -2.10 -40.55
CA ILE A 104 -2.93 -2.69 -41.07
C ILE A 104 -3.63 -1.71 -42.02
N GLY A 105 -3.68 -0.43 -41.66
CA GLY A 105 -4.23 0.62 -42.52
C GLY A 105 -3.51 0.73 -43.85
N GLU A 106 -2.17 0.73 -43.82
CA GLU A 106 -1.33 0.73 -45.02
C GLU A 106 -1.53 -0.53 -45.86
N ALA A 107 -1.53 -1.71 -45.23
CA ALA A 107 -1.72 -2.98 -45.92
C ALA A 107 -3.14 -3.14 -46.52
N ARG A 108 -4.15 -2.49 -45.93
CA ARG A 108 -5.53 -2.45 -46.43
C ARG A 108 -5.82 -1.23 -47.32
N SER A 109 -4.83 -0.38 -47.58
CA SER A 109 -5.05 0.79 -48.43
C SER A 109 -5.39 0.36 -49.87
N PRO A 110 -6.35 1.04 -50.53
CA PRO A 110 -6.77 0.69 -51.89
C PRO A 110 -5.61 0.65 -52.88
N SER A 111 -4.65 1.58 -52.78
CA SER A 111 -3.46 1.63 -53.62
C SER A 111 -2.59 0.37 -53.49
N VAL A 112 -2.36 -0.11 -52.26
CA VAL A 112 -1.58 -1.34 -52.02
C VAL A 112 -2.33 -2.59 -52.50
N ILE A 113 -3.66 -2.60 -52.35
CA ILE A 113 -4.51 -3.69 -52.86
C ILE A 113 -4.48 -3.71 -54.39
N GLU A 114 -4.63 -2.56 -55.05
CA GLU A 114 -4.58 -2.42 -56.51
C GLU A 114 -3.21 -2.79 -57.07
N GLU A 115 -2.13 -2.31 -56.46
CA GLU A 115 -0.77 -2.69 -56.81
C GLU A 115 -0.60 -4.21 -56.71
N ARG A 116 -1.00 -4.81 -55.59
CA ARG A 116 -0.88 -6.27 -55.41
C ARG A 116 -1.76 -7.03 -56.40
N ALA A 117 -2.97 -6.54 -56.70
CA ALA A 117 -3.88 -7.12 -57.67
C ALA A 117 -3.31 -7.09 -59.10
N GLN A 118 -2.73 -5.96 -59.50
CA GLN A 118 -2.16 -5.79 -60.85
C GLN A 118 -0.85 -6.57 -61.00
N TYR A 119 0.08 -6.46 -60.05
CA TYR A 119 1.42 -7.01 -60.21
C TYR A 119 1.57 -8.46 -59.78
N ARG A 120 0.83 -8.92 -58.75
CA ARG A 120 0.94 -10.31 -58.28
C ARG A 120 -0.14 -11.23 -58.83
N LEU A 121 -1.34 -10.70 -59.05
CA LEU A 121 -2.49 -11.47 -59.52
C LEU A 121 -2.79 -11.22 -61.00
N HIS A 122 -2.04 -10.33 -61.65
CA HIS A 122 -2.21 -9.96 -63.07
C HIS A 122 -3.66 -9.57 -63.41
N LEU A 123 -4.37 -8.98 -62.43
CA LEU A 123 -5.72 -8.51 -62.62
C LEU A 123 -5.71 -7.22 -63.44
N VAL A 124 -6.62 -7.16 -64.42
CA VAL A 124 -6.81 -6.01 -65.29
C VAL A 124 -8.01 -5.22 -64.79
N PRO A 125 -7.94 -3.88 -64.73
CA PRO A 125 -9.10 -3.06 -64.36
C PRO A 125 -10.29 -3.34 -65.29
N ILE A 126 -11.45 -3.60 -64.69
CA ILE A 126 -12.70 -3.84 -65.42
C ILE A 126 -13.23 -2.50 -65.91
N ASP A 127 -13.70 -2.49 -67.17
CA ASP A 127 -14.42 -1.34 -67.73
C ASP A 127 -15.70 -1.08 -66.93
N PRO A 128 -15.89 0.12 -66.34
CA PRO A 128 -17.04 0.43 -65.50
C PRO A 128 -18.37 0.27 -66.24
N SER A 129 -18.38 0.36 -67.57
CA SER A 129 -19.57 0.12 -68.40
C SER A 129 -20.04 -1.35 -68.41
N ARG A 130 -19.21 -2.30 -67.95
CA ARG A 130 -19.50 -3.74 -67.91
C ARG A 130 -19.89 -4.27 -66.53
N VAL A 131 -19.98 -3.39 -65.53
CA VAL A 131 -20.39 -3.75 -64.17
C VAL A 131 -21.91 -3.69 -64.08
N VAL A 132 -22.57 -4.85 -63.97
CA VAL A 132 -24.01 -4.95 -63.73
C VAL A 132 -24.23 -5.40 -62.28
N PHE A 133 -24.95 -4.59 -61.50
CA PHE A 133 -25.28 -4.93 -60.12
C PHE A 133 -26.46 -5.90 -60.09
N ALA A 134 -26.32 -6.99 -59.33
CA ALA A 134 -27.44 -7.88 -59.06
C ALA A 134 -28.44 -7.18 -58.12
N PRO A 135 -29.76 -7.37 -58.31
CA PRO A 135 -30.77 -6.82 -57.41
C PRO A 135 -30.58 -7.38 -56.00
N SER A 136 -30.49 -6.50 -54.99
CA SER A 136 -30.38 -6.91 -53.60
C SER A 136 -31.71 -7.46 -53.11
N SER A 137 -31.72 -8.65 -52.51
CA SER A 137 -32.90 -9.33 -51.96
C SER A 137 -33.53 -8.66 -50.72
N SER A 138 -33.23 -7.38 -50.50
CA SER A 138 -33.68 -6.57 -49.37
C SER A 138 -34.49 -5.35 -49.82
N ASP A 139 -35.06 -5.37 -51.02
CA ASP A 139 -36.06 -4.40 -51.47
C ASP A 139 -37.46 -4.98 -51.20
N PRO A 140 -38.11 -4.65 -50.05
CA PRO A 140 -39.47 -5.08 -49.76
C PRO A 140 -40.43 -4.22 -50.58
N SER A 141 -40.63 -4.58 -51.85
CA SER A 141 -41.77 -4.10 -52.62
C SER A 141 -43.02 -4.88 -52.21
N HIS A 142 -43.73 -4.40 -51.18
CA HIS A 142 -45.19 -4.27 -51.13
C HIS A 142 -45.68 -3.65 -49.81
#